data_AF-T1JJU4-F1
#
_entry.id   AF-T1JJU4-F1
#
_cell.length_a   1.000
_cell.length_b   1.000
_cell.length_c   1.000
_cell.angle_alpha   90.00
_cell.angle_beta   90.00
_cell.angle_gamma   90.00
#
_symmetry.space_group_name_H-M   'P 1'
#
loop_
_entity.id
_entity.type
_entity.pdbx_description
1 polymer ?
#
loop_
_entity_poly.entity_id
_entity_poly.type
_entity_poly.pdbx_seq_one_letter_code
_entity_poly.pdbx_strand_id
1 'polypeptide(L)'
;RISWARCSFLGFTIDDRLQTPGIIKYLEVNLILNFVWIEVNIKEMCEQCVKSEFPDRGKMCLDTGAYLLNYQGCIQCQHKDTLEIVNRVAKEDEDGEELITFQHKCSNCDHLIANHEYSFKVNGGYQEYEMECLLCGRAEDSISIMPDDPRLQNDTY
;
A
#
# COMPACT_ATOMS: atom_id res chain seq x y z
N ARG A 1 -43.32 30.04 12.45
CA ARG A 1 -41.92 30.41 12.81
C ARG A 1 -41.15 29.09 12.81
N ILE A 2 -40.39 28.69 11.80
CA ILE A 2 -39.23 29.34 11.17
C ILE A 2 -39.30 29.17 9.64
N SER A 3 -38.64 30.11 8.96
CA SER A 3 -38.65 30.39 7.53
C SER A 3 -37.82 29.43 6.68
N TRP A 4 -38.22 29.37 5.42
CA TRP A 4 -37.68 28.73 4.23
C TRP A 4 -36.23 29.11 3.89
N ALA A 5 -35.52 28.19 3.23
CA ALA A 5 -34.60 28.56 2.16
C ALA A 5 -34.65 27.49 1.05
N ARG A 6 -35.06 27.94 -0.14
CA ARG A 6 -34.93 27.24 -1.42
C ARG A 6 -33.45 27.11 -1.74
N CYS A 7 -33.02 25.96 -2.26
CA CYS A 7 -31.96 25.94 -3.26
C CYS A 7 -32.42 25.04 -4.40
N SER A 8 -32.55 25.65 -5.58
CA SER A 8 -32.91 25.02 -6.84
C SER A 8 -31.72 25.23 -7.77
N PHE A 9 -31.05 24.18 -8.21
CA PHE A 9 -30.11 24.10 -9.36
C PHE A 9 -29.61 22.63 -9.32
N LEU A 10 -29.90 21.69 -10.21
CA LEU A 10 -30.44 21.61 -11.57
C LEU A 10 -31.46 20.44 -11.54
N GLY A 11 -32.69 20.53 -12.03
CA GLY A 11 -33.02 20.85 -13.41
C GLY A 11 -33.25 19.58 -14.25
N PHE A 12 -34.02 18.59 -13.78
CA PHE A 12 -34.63 17.58 -14.66
C PHE A 12 -36.03 17.21 -14.14
N THR A 13 -37.04 17.74 -14.82
CA THR A 13 -38.43 17.27 -14.75
C THR A 13 -38.54 15.98 -15.54
N ILE A 14 -39.04 14.93 -14.89
CA ILE A 14 -39.46 13.70 -15.55
C ILE A 14 -40.80 14.02 -16.20
N ASP A 15 -40.89 13.94 -17.53
CA ASP A 15 -42.19 13.78 -18.19
C ASP A 15 -42.10 12.76 -19.32
N ASP A 16 -43.15 11.96 -19.36
CA ASP A 16 -43.32 10.72 -20.09
C ASP A 16 -43.56 11.00 -21.57
N ARG A 17 -42.67 10.51 -22.44
CA ARG A 17 -42.99 9.97 -23.78
C ARG A 17 -41.71 9.61 -24.55
N LEU A 18 -41.32 8.35 -24.49
CA LEU A 18 -40.84 7.61 -25.66
C LEU A 18 -40.92 6.11 -25.35
N GLN A 19 -41.75 5.46 -26.14
CA GLN A 19 -42.23 4.09 -25.97
C GLN A 19 -41.34 3.13 -26.78
N THR A 20 -41.25 1.90 -26.27
CA THR A 20 -40.70 0.65 -26.85
C THR A 20 -39.23 0.33 -26.55
N PRO A 21 -38.83 -0.95 -26.58
CA PRO A 21 -39.31 -2.02 -25.70
C PRO A 21 -38.15 -2.85 -25.10
N GLY A 22 -38.36 -3.46 -23.93
CA GLY A 22 -37.49 -4.57 -23.50
C GLY A 22 -37.02 -4.51 -22.06
N ILE A 23 -37.65 -5.33 -21.20
CA ILE A 23 -36.98 -6.25 -20.28
C ILE A 23 -35.85 -5.67 -19.39
N ILE A 24 -35.86 -4.43 -18.91
CA ILE A 24 -34.87 -4.00 -17.90
C ILE A 24 -35.46 -2.95 -16.96
N LYS A 25 -36.45 -3.30 -16.13
CA LYS A 25 -36.90 -2.40 -15.04
C LYS A 25 -37.25 -3.05 -13.71
N TYR A 26 -37.02 -4.36 -13.55
CA TYR A 26 -37.35 -5.07 -12.30
C TYR A 26 -36.18 -5.79 -11.62
N LEU A 27 -34.93 -5.53 -12.04
CA LEU A 27 -33.72 -6.08 -11.39
C LEU A 27 -32.63 -5.06 -11.03
N GLU A 28 -32.76 -3.78 -11.38
CA GLU A 28 -31.72 -2.78 -11.05
C GLU A 28 -31.93 -2.08 -9.70
N VAL A 29 -32.98 -2.43 -8.96
CA VAL A 29 -33.16 -1.94 -7.58
C VAL A 29 -32.25 -2.71 -6.59
N ASN A 30 -31.67 -3.84 -7.01
CA ASN A 30 -30.73 -4.63 -6.19
C ASN A 30 -29.24 -4.39 -6.48
N LEU A 31 -28.89 -3.51 -7.42
CA LEU A 31 -27.50 -3.13 -7.69
C LEU A 31 -27.07 -1.88 -6.93
N ILE A 32 -27.99 -0.99 -6.57
CA ILE A 32 -27.64 0.22 -5.78
C ILE A 32 -27.42 -0.11 -4.29
N LEU A 33 -27.94 -1.25 -3.82
CA LEU A 33 -27.76 -1.70 -2.43
C LEU A 33 -26.58 -2.69 -2.24
N ASN A 34 -25.95 -3.15 -3.32
CA ASN A 34 -24.69 -3.93 -3.27
C ASN A 34 -23.44 -3.08 -3.59
N PHE A 35 -23.60 -1.80 -3.92
CA PHE A 35 -22.48 -0.84 -4.05
C PHE A 35 -22.12 -0.15 -2.74
N VAL A 36 -22.86 -0.45 -1.67
CA VAL A 36 -22.42 -0.27 -0.29
C VAL A 36 -21.74 -1.59 0.08
N TRP A 37 -20.54 -1.57 0.70
CA TRP A 37 -19.78 -2.72 1.25
C TRP A 37 -18.64 -3.37 0.43
N ILE A 38 -18.13 -2.76 -0.65
CA ILE A 38 -16.68 -2.86 -0.89
C ILE A 38 -16.06 -1.58 -0.34
N GLU A 39 -16.13 -1.45 0.99
CA GLU A 39 -15.16 -0.67 1.73
C GLU A 39 -13.82 -1.33 1.46
N VAL A 40 -13.11 -0.88 0.43
CA VAL A 40 -11.67 -1.03 0.38
C VAL A 40 -11.20 -0.37 1.66
N ASN A 41 -10.92 -1.20 2.66
CA ASN A 41 -10.42 -0.79 3.95
C ASN A 41 -9.00 -0.30 3.72
N ILE A 42 -8.90 0.91 3.15
CA ILE A 42 -7.69 1.72 3.20
C ILE A 42 -7.62 2.13 4.67
N LYS A 43 -7.16 1.21 5.52
CA LYS A 43 -6.42 1.61 6.71
C LYS A 43 -5.23 2.39 6.15
N GLU A 44 -5.40 3.69 6.02
CA GLU A 44 -4.34 4.62 5.67
C GLU A 44 -3.16 4.34 6.62
N MET A 45 -1.97 4.17 6.05
CA MET A 45 -0.76 3.95 6.85
C MET A 45 -0.59 5.14 7.81
N CYS A 46 -0.15 4.89 9.04
CA CYS A 46 -0.20 5.91 10.08
C CYS A 46 1.14 6.65 10.21
N GLU A 47 1.19 7.85 9.64
CA GLU A 47 2.32 8.79 9.75
C GLU A 47 2.62 9.17 11.22
N GLN A 48 1.59 9.23 12.07
CA GLN A 48 1.76 9.60 13.48
C GLN A 48 2.41 8.51 14.32
N CYS A 49 2.54 7.28 13.81
CA CYS A 49 3.24 6.20 14.50
C CYS A 49 4.74 6.15 14.22
N VAL A 50 5.21 6.91 13.21
CA VAL A 50 6.61 6.94 12.76
C VAL A 50 7.25 8.30 13.03
N LYS A 51 8.59 8.35 13.19
CA LYS A 51 9.33 9.61 13.38
C LYS A 51 9.54 10.35 12.07
N SER A 52 9.84 9.60 11.02
CA SER A 52 10.03 10.09 9.66
C SER A 52 9.38 9.12 8.69
N GLU A 53 8.72 9.66 7.68
CA GLU A 53 8.15 8.90 6.58
C GLU A 53 9.27 8.39 5.68
N PHE A 54 9.22 7.10 5.31
CA PHE A 54 10.14 6.49 4.34
C PHE A 54 11.62 6.86 4.57
N PRO A 55 12.20 6.60 5.76
CA PRO A 55 13.59 6.94 6.02
C PRO A 55 14.52 6.29 4.99
N ASP A 56 15.54 7.02 4.53
CA ASP A 56 16.55 6.45 3.65
C ASP A 56 17.39 5.41 4.40
N ARG A 57 17.53 4.23 3.81
CA ARG A 57 18.26 3.07 4.33
C ARG A 57 19.48 2.71 3.47
N GLY A 58 19.77 3.51 2.45
CA GLY A 58 20.83 3.25 1.49
C GLY A 58 20.62 1.88 0.84
N LYS A 59 21.55 0.96 1.13
CA LYS A 59 21.59 -0.40 0.56
C LYS A 59 20.88 -1.46 1.41
N MET A 60 20.30 -1.09 2.56
CA MET A 60 19.69 -2.08 3.47
C MET A 60 18.25 -2.40 3.08
N CYS A 61 18.09 -3.33 2.15
CA CYS A 61 16.80 -3.90 1.73
C CYS A 61 16.48 -5.11 2.62
N LEU A 62 15.37 -5.08 3.35
CA LEU A 62 14.95 -6.16 4.25
C LEU A 62 13.64 -6.77 3.75
N ASP A 63 13.57 -8.09 3.69
CA ASP A 63 12.37 -8.87 3.36
C ASP A 63 11.55 -9.27 4.62
N THR A 64 12.10 -8.96 5.80
CA THR A 64 11.61 -9.35 7.12
C THR A 64 12.03 -8.35 8.19
N GLY A 65 11.28 -8.34 9.31
CA GLY A 65 11.57 -7.47 10.46
C GLY A 65 10.96 -6.07 10.33
N ALA A 66 11.31 -5.18 11.26
CA ALA A 66 10.77 -3.81 11.34
C ALA A 66 11.83 -2.83 11.84
N TYR A 67 11.83 -1.59 11.33
CA TYR A 67 12.77 -0.58 11.79
C TYR A 67 12.30 0.12 13.07
N LEU A 68 12.48 -0.56 14.21
CA LEU A 68 12.00 -0.08 15.52
C LEU A 68 12.56 1.29 15.93
N LEU A 69 13.74 1.71 15.45
CA LEU A 69 14.26 3.05 15.77
C LEU A 69 13.42 4.17 15.14
N ASN A 70 12.72 3.93 14.03
CA ASN A 70 11.80 4.88 13.42
C ASN A 70 10.40 4.83 14.06
N TYR A 71 10.08 3.78 14.81
CA TYR A 71 8.82 3.69 15.53
C TYR A 71 8.84 4.60 16.77
N GLN A 72 7.88 5.52 16.88
CA GLN A 72 7.74 6.37 18.08
C GLN A 72 6.67 5.88 19.06
N GLY A 73 5.84 4.93 18.62
CA GLY A 73 4.75 4.34 19.39
C GLY A 73 3.41 4.46 18.67
N CYS A 74 2.47 3.59 18.99
CA CYS A 74 1.15 3.60 18.39
C CYS A 74 0.36 4.82 18.89
N ILE A 75 -0.10 5.69 17.98
CA ILE A 75 -0.90 6.85 18.38
C ILE A 75 -2.24 6.44 19.04
N GLN A 76 -2.81 5.31 18.61
CA GLN A 76 -4.12 4.85 19.07
C GLN A 76 -4.10 4.30 20.50
N CYS A 77 -3.02 3.62 20.91
CA CYS A 77 -2.95 2.99 22.24
C CYS A 77 -1.73 3.41 23.09
N GLN A 78 -0.83 4.23 22.54
CA GLN A 78 0.36 4.79 23.20
C GLN A 78 1.42 3.77 23.64
N HIS A 79 1.30 2.50 23.21
CA HIS A 79 2.32 1.48 23.43
C HIS A 79 3.47 1.59 22.40
N LYS A 80 4.71 1.43 22.86
CA LYS A 80 5.93 1.65 22.07
C LYS A 80 6.62 0.37 21.57
N ASP A 81 6.30 -0.79 22.14
CA ASP A 81 7.01 -2.04 21.85
C ASP A 81 6.10 -3.14 21.28
N THR A 82 4.91 -2.77 20.81
CA THR A 82 3.86 -3.73 20.43
C THR A 82 3.69 -3.81 18.91
N LEU A 83 4.76 -4.07 18.16
CA LEU A 83 4.72 -4.19 16.69
C LEU A 83 4.64 -5.66 16.26
N GLU A 84 3.78 -5.96 15.31
CA GLU A 84 3.57 -7.30 14.75
C GLU A 84 3.52 -7.25 13.22
N ILE A 85 4.09 -8.27 12.58
CA ILE A 85 4.07 -8.45 11.13
C ILE A 85 2.96 -9.42 10.76
N VAL A 86 2.07 -9.01 9.86
CA VAL A 86 0.94 -9.83 9.39
C VAL A 86 0.79 -9.77 7.88
N ASN A 87 -0.07 -10.64 7.34
CA ASN A 87 -0.46 -10.66 5.93
C ASN A 87 0.74 -10.76 4.98
N ARG A 88 1.76 -11.56 5.36
CA ARG A 88 2.92 -11.79 4.49
C ARG A 88 2.50 -12.60 3.27
N VAL A 89 2.75 -12.04 2.10
CA VAL A 89 2.50 -12.66 0.80
C VAL A 89 3.79 -12.58 0.00
N ALA A 90 4.24 -13.70 -0.54
CA ALA A 90 5.32 -13.77 -1.51
C ALA A 90 4.72 -14.18 -2.86
N LYS A 91 5.10 -13.47 -3.92
CA LYS A 91 4.70 -13.75 -5.30
C LYS A 91 5.96 -13.79 -6.15
N GLU A 92 5.97 -14.67 -7.13
CA GLU A 92 6.98 -14.75 -8.17
C GLU A 92 6.24 -14.63 -9.50
N ASP A 93 6.76 -13.82 -10.42
CA ASP A 93 6.20 -13.67 -11.75
C ASP A 93 6.90 -14.58 -12.79
N GLU A 94 6.46 -14.51 -14.05
CA GLU A 94 7.02 -15.33 -15.13
C GLU A 94 8.47 -14.94 -15.49
N ASP A 95 8.89 -13.72 -15.14
CA ASP A 95 10.23 -13.18 -15.39
C ASP A 95 11.20 -13.49 -14.23
N GLY A 96 10.72 -14.13 -13.16
CA GLY A 96 11.51 -14.50 -11.98
C GLY A 96 11.74 -13.34 -11.01
N GLU A 97 10.92 -12.28 -11.07
CA GLU A 97 10.85 -11.23 -10.05
C GLU A 97 10.03 -11.72 -8.86
N GLU A 98 10.65 -11.66 -7.68
CA GLU A 98 10.03 -11.99 -6.41
C GLU A 98 9.54 -10.72 -5.71
N LEU A 99 8.24 -10.64 -5.42
CA LEU A 99 7.61 -9.56 -4.67
C LEU A 99 7.11 -10.08 -3.33
N ILE A 100 7.64 -9.53 -2.24
CA ILE A 100 7.22 -9.80 -0.86
C ILE A 100 6.50 -8.59 -0.32
N THR A 101 5.26 -8.78 0.11
CA THR A 101 4.45 -7.74 0.75
C THR A 101 4.00 -8.20 2.13
N PHE A 102 4.07 -7.34 3.13
CA PHE A 102 3.52 -7.58 4.46
C PHE A 102 3.13 -6.28 5.16
N GLN A 103 2.48 -6.41 6.31
CA GLN A 103 1.93 -5.28 7.03
C GLN A 103 2.45 -5.23 8.46
N HIS A 104 2.81 -4.03 8.92
CA HIS A 104 3.10 -3.72 10.30
C HIS A 104 1.84 -3.26 11.01
N LYS A 105 1.41 -3.99 12.03
CA LYS A 105 0.30 -3.59 12.89
C LYS A 105 0.74 -3.48 14.35
N CYS A 106 0.01 -2.70 15.12
CA CYS A 106 0.11 -2.69 16.56
C CYS A 106 -0.54 -3.97 17.13
N SER A 107 0.22 -4.81 17.82
CA SER A 107 -0.26 -6.04 18.46
C SER A 107 -1.32 -5.78 19.55
N ASN A 108 -1.35 -4.58 20.14
CA ASN A 108 -2.29 -4.24 21.21
C ASN A 108 -3.67 -3.78 20.72
N CYS A 109 -3.74 -3.09 19.58
CA CYS A 109 -4.99 -2.48 19.12
C CYS A 109 -5.27 -2.70 17.62
N ASP A 110 -4.51 -3.59 16.98
CA ASP A 110 -4.56 -3.92 15.55
C ASP A 110 -4.52 -2.70 14.61
N HIS A 111 -3.92 -1.60 15.08
CA HIS A 111 -3.73 -0.39 14.30
C HIS A 111 -2.69 -0.63 13.22
N LEU A 112 -3.03 -0.42 11.95
CA LEU A 112 -2.08 -0.59 10.84
C LEU A 112 -1.13 0.61 10.81
N ILE A 113 0.15 0.34 10.88
CA ILE A 113 1.21 1.35 10.95
C ILE A 113 1.77 1.58 9.55
N ALA A 114 2.17 0.52 8.87
CA ALA A 114 2.78 0.62 7.55
C ALA A 114 2.60 -0.67 6.76
N ASN A 115 2.51 -0.55 5.44
CA ASN A 115 2.75 -1.64 4.50
C ASN A 115 4.24 -1.67 4.15
N HIS A 116 4.75 -2.87 3.97
CA HIS A 116 6.13 -3.13 3.57
C HIS A 116 6.11 -3.87 2.25
N GLU A 117 6.80 -3.30 1.28
CA GLU A 117 7.03 -3.89 -0.03
C GLU A 117 8.53 -4.13 -0.20
N TYR A 118 8.87 -5.31 -0.67
CA TYR A 118 10.23 -5.71 -1.00
C TYR A 118 10.19 -6.46 -2.32
N SER A 119 10.99 -6.04 -3.28
CA SER A 119 11.16 -6.72 -4.56
C SER A 119 12.59 -7.17 -4.75
N PHE A 120 12.73 -8.32 -5.40
CA PHE A 120 13.99 -8.92 -5.77
C PHE A 120 13.91 -9.41 -7.21
N LYS A 121 14.89 -9.07 -8.02
CA LYS A 121 14.99 -9.58 -9.39
C LYS A 121 16.44 -9.79 -9.81
N VAL A 122 16.64 -10.70 -10.76
CA VAL A 122 17.95 -10.94 -11.36
C VAL A 122 17.92 -10.44 -12.79
N ASN A 123 18.66 -9.37 -13.08
CA ASN A 123 18.73 -8.78 -14.42
C ASN A 123 20.18 -8.64 -14.88
N GLY A 124 20.49 -9.19 -16.05
CA GLY A 124 21.78 -8.95 -16.73
C GLY A 124 23.02 -9.32 -15.92
N GLY A 125 22.93 -10.33 -15.04
CA GLY A 125 24.04 -10.73 -14.15
C GLY A 125 24.16 -9.92 -12.85
N TYR A 126 23.13 -9.14 -12.52
CA TYR A 126 23.02 -8.41 -11.26
C TYR A 126 21.77 -8.87 -10.50
N GLN A 127 21.90 -8.95 -9.18
CA GLN A 127 20.80 -9.06 -8.23
C GLN A 127 20.39 -7.65 -7.84
N GLU A 128 19.14 -7.29 -8.10
CA GLU A 128 18.56 -5.99 -7.75
C GLU A 128 17.56 -6.18 -6.62
N TYR A 129 17.68 -5.33 -5.60
CA TYR A 129 16.89 -5.33 -4.38
C TYR A 129 16.27 -3.96 -4.18
N GLU A 130 14.96 -3.91 -3.98
CA GLU A 130 14.25 -2.67 -3.67
C GLU A 130 13.32 -2.90 -2.47
N MET A 131 13.22 -1.90 -1.61
CA MET A 131 12.37 -1.95 -0.43
C MET A 131 11.69 -0.59 -0.25
N GLU A 132 10.37 -0.61 -0.04
CA GLU A 132 9.60 0.57 0.30
C GLU A 132 8.65 0.30 1.46
N CYS A 133 8.81 1.08 2.53
CA CYS A 133 7.94 1.04 3.70
C CYS A 133 7.97 2.38 4.45
N LEU A 134 6.81 2.87 4.89
CA LEU A 134 6.71 4.10 5.70
C LEU A 134 7.49 3.97 7.02
N LEU A 135 7.47 2.79 7.63
CA LEU A 135 8.18 2.50 8.88
C LEU A 135 9.65 2.11 8.63
N CYS A 136 9.90 1.14 7.75
CA CYS A 136 11.23 0.57 7.55
C CYS A 136 12.16 1.46 6.73
N GLY A 137 11.60 2.15 5.74
CA GLY A 137 12.34 3.05 4.87
C GLY A 137 12.29 2.70 3.40
N ARG A 138 13.07 3.47 2.63
CA ARG A 138 13.38 3.22 1.22
C ARG A 138 14.83 2.77 1.09
N ALA A 139 15.05 1.69 0.34
CA ALA A 139 16.38 1.18 0.05
C ALA A 139 16.42 0.59 -1.36
N GLU A 140 17.57 0.75 -2.01
CA GLU A 140 17.88 0.13 -3.29
C GLU A 140 19.31 -0.40 -3.24
N ASP A 141 19.51 -1.64 -3.70
CA ASP A 141 20.85 -2.20 -3.86
C ASP A 141 20.96 -3.04 -5.13
N SER A 142 22.17 -3.09 -5.69
CA SER A 142 22.51 -3.97 -6.81
C SER A 142 23.84 -4.67 -6.55
N ILE A 143 23.84 -6.00 -6.65
CA ILE A 143 25.00 -6.85 -6.40
C ILE A 143 25.32 -7.65 -7.67
N SER A 144 26.55 -7.55 -8.15
CA SER A 144 27.01 -8.37 -9.28
C SER A 144 27.17 -9.83 -8.85
N ILE A 145 26.60 -10.74 -9.64
CA ILE A 145 26.85 -12.19 -9.52
C ILE A 145 27.79 -12.71 -10.61
N MET A 146 28.35 -11.81 -11.42
CA MET A 146 29.30 -12.17 -12.47
C MET A 146 30.68 -12.54 -11.88
N PRO A 147 31.41 -13.49 -12.49
CA PRO A 147 32.75 -13.86 -12.05
C PRO A 147 33.78 -12.72 -12.11
N ASP A 148 33.60 -11.78 -13.04
CA ASP A 148 34.44 -10.62 -13.24
C ASP A 148 33.52 -9.39 -13.35
N ASP A 149 33.46 -8.59 -12.29
CA ASP A 149 32.59 -7.41 -12.23
C ASP A 149 33.27 -6.25 -12.97
N PRO A 150 32.74 -5.81 -14.13
CA PRO A 150 33.32 -4.74 -14.92
C PRO A 150 33.34 -3.39 -14.18
N ARG A 151 32.58 -3.22 -13.09
CA ARG A 151 32.59 -2.00 -12.26
C ARG A 151 33.82 -1.93 -11.35
N LEU A 152 34.41 -3.06 -10.98
CA LEU A 152 35.57 -3.14 -10.07
C LEU A 152 36.92 -3.04 -10.80
N GLN A 153 36.92 -3.05 -12.14
CA GLN A 153 38.15 -3.04 -12.93
C GLN A 153 38.87 -1.67 -12.99
N ASN A 154 38.26 -0.60 -12.45
CA ASN A 154 38.79 0.77 -12.53
C ASN A 154 39.47 1.30 -11.26
N ASP A 155 39.54 0.54 -10.16
CA ASP A 155 40.11 1.02 -8.89
C ASP A 155 41.60 0.71 -8.70
N THR A 156 42.28 0.19 -9.72
CA THR A 156 43.73 0.06 -9.73
C THR A 156 44.33 1.12 -10.64
N TYR A 157 44.64 2.33 -10.14
CA TYR A 157 45.82 3.13 -10.52
C TYR A 157 46.02 4.34 -9.59
#